data_AF-A0A930VBL7-F1
#
_entry.id   AF-A0A930VBL7-F1
#
_cell.length_a   1.000
_cell.length_b   1.000
_cell.length_c   1.000
_cell.angle_alpha   90.00
_cell.angle_beta   90.00
_cell.angle_gamma   90.00
#
_symmetry.space_group_name_H-M   'P 1'
#
loop_
_entity.id
_entity.type
_entity.pdbx_description
1 polymer ?
#
loop_
_entity_poly.entity_id
_entity_poly.type
_entity_poly.pdbx_seq_one_letter_code
_entity_poly.pdbx_strand_id
1 'polypeptide(L)'
;MASGQVDLYWLPLGAGGHCVRVNGRIYEAISARLAGRERMALYHSALEVHLSGDRFVIEMGPVWNAPDPHRDVVGEGPVGLRSLRRSRLFRYEVRCWRNGRIPDVDEAVESPQHLSHDAASTGRVLQLLPDFPLRTWGVDEQRTGDMWNSNSLISWLLARSGHDLGSVRPPAGGRAPGWDAGLVVAMRDGGAGGPVGRGPSALGASHVDDQPGREQRIRR
;
A
#
# COMPACT_ATOMS: atom_id res chain seq x y z
N MET A 1 14.36 20.69 8.20
CA MET A 1 13.83 19.33 8.45
C MET A 1 13.12 18.89 7.18
N ALA A 2 13.23 17.62 6.77
CA ALA A 2 12.46 17.14 5.63
C ALA A 2 10.97 17.20 5.98
N SER A 3 10.14 17.75 5.09
CA SER A 3 8.68 17.74 5.23
C SER A 3 8.11 16.51 4.52
N GLY A 4 7.11 15.88 5.14
CA GLY A 4 6.35 14.78 4.56
C GLY A 4 4.86 15.07 4.62
N GLN A 5 4.11 14.59 3.65
CA GLN A 5 2.65 14.57 3.68
C GLN A 5 2.14 13.36 2.89
N VAL A 6 1.12 12.68 3.41
CA VAL A 6 0.41 11.61 2.71
C VAL A 6 -1.08 11.91 2.75
N ASP A 7 -1.66 12.05 1.57
CA ASP A 7 -3.07 12.38 1.36
C ASP A 7 -3.77 11.24 0.63
N LEU A 8 -4.91 10.83 1.17
CA LEU A 8 -5.75 9.80 0.61
C LEU A 8 -6.95 10.44 -0.09
N TYR A 9 -7.23 9.98 -1.31
CA TYR A 9 -8.39 10.41 -2.07
C TYR A 9 -9.34 9.24 -2.27
N TRP A 10 -10.64 9.48 -2.04
CA TRP A 10 -11.72 8.56 -2.32
C TRP A 10 -12.48 9.00 -3.56
N LEU A 11 -12.36 8.21 -4.62
CA LEU A 11 -12.98 8.49 -5.91
C LEU A 11 -14.11 7.50 -6.18
N PRO A 12 -15.31 7.96 -6.57
CA PRO A 12 -16.40 7.06 -6.96
C PRO A 12 -15.96 6.09 -8.06
N LEU A 13 -16.34 4.82 -7.95
CA LEU A 13 -15.98 3.83 -8.95
C LEU A 13 -16.68 4.14 -10.28
N GLY A 14 -15.87 4.38 -11.31
CA GLY A 14 -16.34 4.80 -12.63
C GLY A 14 -16.54 6.31 -12.78
N ALA A 15 -15.93 7.11 -11.90
CA ALA A 15 -15.54 8.48 -12.24
C ALA A 15 -14.83 8.49 -13.61
N GLY A 16 -15.14 9.47 -14.45
CA GLY A 16 -14.60 9.56 -15.81
C GLY A 16 -15.08 8.51 -16.85
N GLY A 17 -15.92 7.50 -16.49
CA GLY A 17 -16.28 6.42 -17.43
C GLY A 17 -17.56 5.62 -17.15
N HIS A 18 -18.46 5.56 -18.14
CA HIS A 18 -19.77 4.90 -18.00
C HIS A 18 -19.71 3.37 -17.82
N CYS A 19 -18.79 2.68 -18.50
CA CYS A 19 -18.69 1.21 -18.45
C CYS A 19 -18.34 0.71 -17.05
N VAL A 20 -17.32 1.30 -16.42
CA VAL A 20 -16.88 0.94 -15.07
C VAL A 20 -18.00 1.23 -14.06
N ARG A 21 -18.69 2.37 -14.20
CA ARG A 21 -19.80 2.73 -13.32
C ARG A 21 -20.97 1.75 -13.38
N VAL A 22 -21.36 1.30 -14.58
CA VAL A 22 -22.45 0.33 -14.75
C VAL A 22 -22.05 -1.05 -14.20
N ASN A 23 -20.86 -1.53 -14.56
CA ASN A 23 -20.37 -2.82 -14.06
C ASN A 23 -20.20 -2.81 -12.54
N GLY A 24 -19.71 -1.71 -11.96
CA GLY A 24 -19.61 -1.53 -10.52
C GLY A 24 -20.95 -1.65 -9.81
N ARG A 25 -22.01 -1.03 -10.36
CA ARG A 25 -23.38 -1.14 -9.82
C ARG A 25 -23.93 -2.56 -9.88
N ILE A 26 -23.68 -3.29 -10.97
CA ILE A 26 -24.12 -4.68 -11.13
C ILE A 26 -23.39 -5.58 -10.14
N TYR A 27 -22.05 -5.46 -10.09
CA TYR A 27 -21.21 -6.18 -9.14
C TYR A 27 -21.70 -5.96 -7.71
N GLU A 28 -21.93 -4.71 -7.32
CA GLU A 28 -22.41 -4.37 -5.99
C GLU A 28 -23.80 -4.92 -5.70
N ALA A 29 -24.72 -4.83 -6.66
CA ALA A 29 -26.07 -5.37 -6.48
C ALA A 29 -26.05 -6.89 -6.21
N ILE A 30 -25.18 -7.63 -6.89
CA ILE A 30 -25.00 -9.08 -6.69
C ILE A 30 -24.31 -9.33 -5.36
N SER A 31 -23.17 -8.68 -5.11
CA SER A 31 -22.37 -8.83 -3.89
C SER A 31 -23.20 -8.53 -2.63
N ALA A 32 -23.93 -7.41 -2.63
CA ALA A 32 -24.77 -7.01 -1.53
C ALA A 32 -25.88 -8.03 -1.25
N ARG A 33 -26.51 -8.55 -2.30
CA ARG A 33 -27.56 -9.57 -2.18
C ARG A 33 -27.03 -10.89 -1.63
N LEU A 34 -25.87 -11.35 -2.09
CA LEU A 34 -25.23 -12.57 -1.57
C LEU A 34 -24.81 -12.42 -0.11
N ALA A 35 -24.41 -11.21 0.30
CA ALA A 35 -24.01 -10.91 1.67
C ALA A 35 -25.18 -10.47 2.58
N GLY A 36 -26.43 -10.48 2.10
CA GLY A 36 -27.61 -10.08 2.88
C GLY A 36 -27.57 -8.63 3.36
N ARG A 37 -26.87 -7.73 2.65
CA ARG A 37 -26.69 -6.32 3.01
C ARG A 37 -27.32 -5.39 1.99
N GLU A 38 -27.50 -4.12 2.36
CA GLU A 38 -27.87 -3.07 1.42
C GLU A 38 -26.71 -2.75 0.45
N ARG A 39 -27.08 -2.21 -0.71
CA ARG A 39 -26.11 -1.75 -1.72
C ARG A 39 -25.45 -0.47 -1.23
N MET A 40 -24.15 -0.37 -1.44
CA MET A 40 -23.31 0.75 -1.03
C MET A 40 -22.65 1.40 -2.26
N ALA A 41 -22.31 2.68 -2.16
CA ALA A 41 -21.47 3.31 -3.17
C ALA A 41 -20.09 2.63 -3.18
N LEU A 42 -19.52 2.43 -4.37
CA LEU A 42 -18.18 1.86 -4.50
C LEU A 42 -17.17 2.97 -4.70
N TYR A 43 -16.08 2.92 -3.95
CA TYR A 43 -14.97 3.86 -4.05
C TYR A 43 -13.67 3.12 -4.39
N HIS A 44 -12.82 3.82 -5.13
CA HIS A 44 -11.42 3.46 -5.28
C HIS A 44 -10.55 4.57 -4.69
N SER A 45 -9.37 4.20 -4.22
CA SER A 45 -8.44 5.11 -3.57
C SER A 45 -7.21 5.38 -4.42
N ALA A 46 -6.69 6.60 -4.30
CA ALA A 46 -5.38 7.02 -4.77
C ALA A 46 -4.63 7.76 -3.66
N LEU A 47 -3.30 7.81 -3.74
CA LEU A 47 -2.49 8.61 -2.81
C LEU A 47 -1.82 9.77 -3.55
N GLU A 48 -1.77 10.90 -2.85
CA GLU A 48 -0.84 11.97 -3.13
C GLU A 48 0.19 12.04 -2.00
N VAL A 49 1.46 12.09 -2.37
CA VAL A 49 2.59 12.05 -1.43
C VAL A 49 3.47 13.25 -1.69
N HIS A 50 3.71 14.08 -0.67
CA HIS A 50 4.66 15.18 -0.74
C HIS A 50 5.87 14.87 0.12
N LEU A 51 7.07 14.86 -0.46
CA LEU A 51 8.31 14.60 0.27
C LEU A 51 9.38 15.57 -0.19
N SER A 52 9.93 16.35 0.76
CA SER A 52 11.05 17.27 0.49
C SER A 52 10.82 18.24 -0.68
N GLY A 53 9.57 18.65 -0.91
CA GLY A 53 9.18 19.58 -1.99
C GLY A 53 8.72 18.92 -3.29
N ASP A 54 8.90 17.60 -3.42
CA ASP A 54 8.40 16.84 -4.57
C ASP A 54 7.01 16.25 -4.28
N ARG A 55 6.13 16.30 -5.27
CA ARG A 55 4.80 15.69 -5.24
C ARG A 55 4.77 14.41 -6.08
N PHE A 56 4.17 13.35 -5.55
CA PHE A 56 3.99 12.07 -6.23
C PHE A 56 2.53 11.65 -6.17
N VAL A 57 2.01 11.11 -7.28
CA VAL A 57 0.68 10.48 -7.32
C VAL A 57 0.85 8.98 -7.49
N ILE A 58 0.28 8.20 -6.56
CA ILE A 58 0.30 6.74 -6.60
C ILE A 58 -1.08 6.24 -6.99
N GLU A 59 -1.13 5.47 -8.07
CA GLU A 59 -2.35 4.87 -8.58
C GLU A 59 -2.09 3.49 -9.20
N MET A 60 -3.17 2.74 -9.40
CA MET A 60 -3.16 1.46 -10.09
C MET A 60 -4.32 1.40 -11.07
N GLY A 61 -4.02 1.07 -12.33
CA GLY A 61 -5.02 1.09 -13.39
C GLY A 61 -4.63 0.24 -14.60
N PRO A 62 -5.58 -0.06 -15.52
CA PRO A 62 -5.28 -0.80 -16.73
C PRO A 62 -4.18 -0.11 -17.56
N VAL A 63 -3.31 -0.90 -18.19
CA VAL A 63 -2.17 -0.43 -19.04
C VAL A 63 -2.61 0.51 -20.17
N TRP A 64 -3.87 0.43 -20.59
CA TRP A 64 -4.43 1.22 -21.69
C TRP A 64 -5.25 2.43 -21.24
N ASN A 65 -5.42 2.64 -19.93
CA ASN A 65 -6.31 3.68 -19.40
C ASN A 65 -5.63 5.03 -19.15
N ALA A 66 -4.29 5.13 -19.27
CA ALA A 66 -3.58 6.40 -19.12
C ALA A 66 -2.89 6.80 -20.43
N PRO A 67 -3.23 7.98 -21.00
CA PRO A 67 -2.60 8.48 -22.22
C PRO A 67 -1.20 9.06 -21.96
N ASP A 68 -0.86 9.38 -20.71
CA ASP A 68 0.42 10.03 -20.37
C ASP A 68 1.59 9.03 -20.46
N PRO A 69 2.60 9.26 -21.32
CA PRO A 69 3.77 8.40 -21.44
C PRO A 69 4.75 8.53 -20.25
N HIS A 70 4.67 9.58 -19.44
CA HIS A 70 5.56 9.87 -18.31
C HIS A 70 5.01 9.43 -16.95
N ARG A 71 4.11 8.46 -16.95
CA ARG A 71 3.39 7.95 -15.78
C ARG A 71 4.19 7.04 -14.84
N ASP A 72 5.53 7.10 -14.88
CA ASP A 72 6.49 6.41 -14.00
C ASP A 72 5.97 5.05 -13.47
N VAL A 73 5.96 4.04 -14.35
CA VAL A 73 5.46 2.70 -14.03
C VAL A 73 6.44 1.99 -13.11
N VAL A 74 5.96 1.60 -11.94
CA VAL A 74 6.72 0.84 -10.93
C VAL A 74 6.67 -0.66 -11.24
N GLY A 75 5.53 -1.15 -11.74
CA GLY A 75 5.36 -2.57 -12.06
C GLY A 75 4.08 -2.87 -12.83
N GLU A 76 4.03 -4.05 -13.46
CA GLU A 76 2.87 -4.54 -14.20
C GLU A 76 2.38 -5.88 -13.65
N GLY A 77 1.05 -6.01 -13.50
CA GLY A 77 0.40 -7.25 -13.07
C GLY A 77 -0.73 -7.68 -14.01
N PRO A 78 -1.19 -8.94 -13.90
CA PRO A 78 -2.29 -9.46 -14.73
C PRO A 78 -3.68 -9.00 -14.22
N VAL A 79 -4.66 -8.95 -15.12
CA VAL A 79 -6.07 -8.68 -14.79
C VAL A 79 -6.90 -9.92 -15.12
N GLY A 80 -7.72 -10.39 -14.17
CA GLY A 80 -8.65 -11.51 -14.36
C GLY A 80 -7.95 -12.84 -14.69
N LEU A 81 -7.88 -13.21 -15.98
CA LEU A 81 -7.27 -14.46 -16.42
C LEU A 81 -5.76 -14.29 -16.64
N ARG A 82 -4.96 -14.83 -15.72
CA ARG A 82 -3.49 -14.74 -15.77
C ARG A 82 -2.87 -15.28 -17.07
N SER A 83 -3.48 -16.30 -17.69
CA SER A 83 -3.01 -16.86 -18.97
C SER A 83 -3.11 -15.87 -20.14
N LEU A 84 -3.96 -14.85 -20.04
CA LEU A 84 -4.17 -13.84 -21.09
C LEU A 84 -3.29 -12.60 -20.93
N ARG A 85 -2.38 -12.57 -19.94
CA ARG A 85 -1.47 -11.44 -19.66
C ARG A 85 -0.56 -11.02 -20.83
N ARG A 86 -0.46 -11.83 -21.89
CA ARG A 86 0.26 -11.45 -23.13
C ARG A 86 -0.41 -10.29 -23.85
N SER A 87 -1.71 -10.11 -23.66
CA SER A 87 -2.47 -8.97 -24.20
C SER A 87 -2.49 -7.81 -23.19
N ARG A 88 -2.33 -6.58 -23.70
CA ARG A 88 -2.43 -5.35 -22.90
C ARG A 88 -3.77 -5.21 -22.17
N LEU A 89 -4.84 -5.80 -22.71
CA LEU A 89 -6.19 -5.73 -22.12
C LEU A 89 -6.28 -6.47 -20.77
N PHE A 90 -5.37 -7.43 -20.53
CA PHE A 90 -5.34 -8.25 -19.32
C PHE A 90 -4.14 -7.89 -18.43
N ARG A 91 -3.72 -6.62 -18.47
CA ARG A 91 -2.63 -6.10 -17.64
C ARG A 91 -3.00 -4.75 -17.01
N TYR A 92 -2.52 -4.55 -15.79
CA TYR A 92 -2.54 -3.29 -15.08
C TYR A 92 -1.13 -2.82 -14.77
N GLU A 93 -1.00 -1.54 -14.46
CA GLU A 93 0.22 -0.91 -13.98
C GLU A 93 -0.01 -0.41 -12.55
N VAL A 94 1.03 -0.51 -11.73
CA VAL A 94 1.22 0.31 -10.54
C VAL A 94 2.11 1.49 -10.94
N ARG A 95 1.69 2.70 -10.61
CA ARG A 95 2.31 3.93 -11.10
C ARG A 95 2.60 4.88 -9.96
N CYS A 96 3.67 5.66 -10.09
CA CYS A 96 4.08 6.67 -9.13
C CYS A 96 4.59 7.94 -9.83
N TRP A 97 3.68 8.85 -10.16
CA TRP A 97 3.97 9.97 -11.07
C TRP A 97 4.56 11.13 -10.30
N ARG A 98 5.77 11.55 -10.64
CA ARG A 98 6.29 12.83 -10.15
C ARG A 98 5.50 13.98 -10.78
N ASN A 99 4.93 14.84 -9.94
CA ASN A 99 4.07 15.97 -10.33
C ASN A 99 2.86 15.56 -11.20
N GLY A 100 2.40 14.31 -11.08
CA GLY A 100 1.22 13.82 -11.77
C GLY A 100 -0.09 14.40 -11.24
N ARG A 101 -1.19 13.94 -11.82
CA ARG A 101 -2.56 14.23 -11.35
C ARG A 101 -3.28 12.94 -11.05
N ILE A 102 -4.12 12.95 -10.02
CA ILE A 102 -5.12 11.91 -9.83
C ILE A 102 -6.19 12.11 -10.93
N PRO A 103 -6.45 11.11 -11.78
CA PRO A 103 -7.57 11.17 -12.72
C PRO A 103 -8.88 11.41 -11.95
N ASP A 104 -9.76 12.24 -12.50
CA ASP A 104 -11.09 12.52 -11.92
C ASP A 104 -11.08 13.02 -10.47
N VAL A 105 -9.98 13.69 -10.04
CA VAL A 105 -9.87 14.28 -8.69
C VAL A 105 -11.02 15.23 -8.35
N ASP A 106 -11.61 15.89 -9.35
CA ASP A 106 -12.77 16.77 -9.20
C ASP A 106 -14.05 16.02 -8.77
N GLU A 107 -14.09 14.71 -8.96
CA GLU A 107 -15.17 13.82 -8.49
C GLU A 107 -14.88 13.23 -7.10
N ALA A 108 -13.72 13.52 -6.49
CA ALA A 108 -13.36 12.97 -5.19
C ALA A 108 -14.32 13.44 -4.09
N VAL A 109 -14.65 12.54 -3.17
CA VAL A 109 -15.61 12.77 -2.09
C VAL A 109 -14.89 12.69 -0.76
N GLU A 110 -15.18 13.61 0.16
CA GLU A 110 -14.56 13.65 1.50
C GLU A 110 -13.02 13.54 1.43
N SER A 111 -12.42 14.23 0.46
CA SER A 111 -11.00 14.16 0.09
C SER A 111 -10.37 15.56 -0.03
N PRO A 112 -9.06 15.71 0.18
CA PRO A 112 -8.13 14.70 0.70
C PRO A 112 -8.40 14.38 2.17
N GLN A 113 -8.22 13.12 2.54
CA GLN A 113 -8.04 12.71 3.92
C GLN A 113 -6.54 12.76 4.25
N HIS A 114 -6.11 13.73 5.05
CA HIS A 114 -4.72 13.85 5.50
C HIS A 114 -4.37 12.73 6.48
N LEU A 115 -3.38 11.90 6.13
CA LEU A 115 -3.01 10.72 6.91
C LEU A 115 -1.76 10.90 7.77
N SER A 116 -0.79 11.71 7.33
CA SER A 116 0.46 11.92 8.06
C SER A 116 1.17 13.19 7.59
N HIS A 117 1.94 13.82 8.48
CA HIS A 117 2.94 14.84 8.18
C HIS A 117 4.38 14.38 8.51
N ASP A 118 4.57 13.10 8.84
CA ASP A 118 5.87 12.52 9.18
C ASP A 118 6.65 12.17 7.91
N ALA A 119 7.76 12.89 7.67
CA ALA A 119 8.64 12.64 6.53
C ALA A 119 9.19 11.21 6.49
N ALA A 120 9.37 10.55 7.64
CA ALA A 120 9.85 9.18 7.66
C ALA A 120 8.78 8.19 7.15
N SER A 121 7.53 8.30 7.61
CA SER A 121 6.41 7.48 7.11
C SER A 121 6.10 7.77 5.64
N THR A 122 6.13 9.03 5.23
CA THR A 122 5.99 9.46 3.83
C THR A 122 7.06 8.82 2.94
N GLY A 123 8.34 8.89 3.36
CA GLY A 123 9.44 8.26 2.63
C GLY A 123 9.28 6.74 2.50
N ARG A 124 8.80 6.07 3.56
CA ARG A 124 8.53 4.63 3.53
C ARG A 124 7.47 4.25 2.50
N VAL A 125 6.42 5.06 2.28
CA VAL A 125 5.41 4.78 1.24
C VAL A 125 6.07 4.65 -0.14
N LEU A 126 6.94 5.59 -0.50
CA LEU A 126 7.63 5.57 -1.79
C LEU A 126 8.64 4.42 -1.88
N GLN A 127 9.34 4.12 -0.79
CA GLN A 127 10.32 3.02 -0.75
C GLN A 127 9.68 1.63 -0.90
N LEU A 128 8.45 1.45 -0.40
CA LEU A 128 7.74 0.17 -0.43
C LEU A 128 7.03 -0.11 -1.75
N LEU A 129 6.88 0.88 -2.63
CA LEU A 129 6.18 0.72 -3.91
C LEU A 129 6.73 -0.44 -4.76
N PRO A 130 8.05 -0.61 -4.95
CA PRO A 130 8.60 -1.73 -5.72
C PRO A 130 8.34 -3.11 -5.11
N ASP A 131 8.09 -3.17 -3.79
CA ASP A 131 7.86 -4.41 -3.05
C ASP A 131 6.38 -4.85 -3.10
N PHE A 132 5.49 -4.03 -3.66
CA PHE A 132 4.08 -4.36 -3.76
C PHE A 132 3.85 -5.66 -4.56
N PRO A 133 3.13 -6.66 -4.02
CA PRO A 133 2.92 -7.91 -4.72
C PRO A 133 1.97 -7.74 -5.92
N LEU A 134 2.51 -7.87 -7.13
CA LEU A 134 1.78 -7.74 -8.41
C LEU A 134 0.88 -8.95 -8.71
N ARG A 135 -0.14 -9.17 -7.87
CA ARG A 135 -1.13 -10.25 -7.95
C ARG A 135 -2.23 -9.94 -8.94
N THR A 136 -3.04 -10.94 -9.29
CA THR A 136 -4.04 -10.77 -10.35
C THR A 136 -5.20 -9.88 -9.90
N TRP A 137 -5.41 -8.76 -10.60
CA TRP A 137 -6.55 -7.85 -10.34
C TRP A 137 -7.86 -8.60 -10.52
N GLY A 138 -8.75 -8.46 -9.54
CA GLY A 138 -10.13 -8.95 -9.60
C GLY A 138 -10.28 -10.39 -9.11
N VAL A 139 -9.20 -10.97 -8.59
CA VAL A 139 -9.16 -12.35 -8.11
C VAL A 139 -8.65 -12.38 -6.68
N ASP A 140 -9.30 -13.18 -5.81
CA ASP A 140 -8.82 -13.46 -4.46
C ASP A 140 -7.81 -14.63 -4.47
N GLU A 141 -6.68 -14.44 -5.15
CA GLU A 141 -5.61 -15.45 -5.17
C GLU A 141 -4.99 -15.67 -3.78
N GLN A 142 -5.10 -14.66 -2.91
CA GLN A 142 -4.46 -14.60 -1.60
C GLN A 142 -5.35 -15.17 -0.49
N ARG A 143 -6.57 -15.62 -0.82
CA ARG A 143 -7.53 -16.18 0.13
C ARG A 143 -7.74 -15.24 1.32
N THR A 144 -8.03 -14.00 0.99
CA THR A 144 -8.31 -12.92 1.94
C THR A 144 -9.81 -12.73 2.16
N GLY A 145 -10.64 -13.33 1.29
CA GLY A 145 -12.09 -13.12 1.28
C GLY A 145 -12.53 -11.93 0.41
N ASP A 146 -11.59 -11.20 -0.21
CA ASP A 146 -11.88 -10.09 -1.12
C ASP A 146 -10.92 -10.09 -2.32
N MET A 147 -11.31 -9.40 -3.39
CA MET A 147 -10.52 -9.30 -4.61
C MET A 147 -9.28 -8.42 -4.45
N TRP A 148 -8.23 -8.71 -5.21
CA TRP A 148 -7.08 -7.80 -5.34
C TRP A 148 -7.38 -6.66 -6.32
N ASN A 149 -7.11 -5.40 -5.96
CA ASN A 149 -7.29 -4.25 -6.85
C ASN A 149 -6.48 -3.01 -6.37
N SER A 150 -6.79 -1.82 -6.89
CA SER A 150 -6.14 -0.56 -6.50
C SER A 150 -6.31 -0.19 -5.02
N ASN A 151 -7.44 -0.52 -4.38
CA ASN A 151 -7.61 -0.34 -2.94
C ASN A 151 -6.66 -1.26 -2.15
N SER A 152 -6.36 -2.45 -2.68
CA SER A 152 -5.36 -3.34 -2.08
C SER A 152 -3.96 -2.74 -2.12
N LEU A 153 -3.60 -2.02 -3.18
CA LEU A 153 -2.34 -1.27 -3.26
C LEU A 153 -2.25 -0.21 -2.16
N ILE A 154 -3.26 0.65 -2.05
CA ILE A 154 -3.21 1.77 -1.11
C ILE A 154 -3.21 1.28 0.33
N SER A 155 -4.12 0.38 0.69
CA SER A 155 -4.18 -0.19 2.04
C SER A 155 -2.90 -0.96 2.42
N TRP A 156 -2.29 -1.71 1.48
CA TRP A 156 -1.03 -2.39 1.72
C TRP A 156 0.11 -1.41 1.97
N LEU A 157 0.23 -0.36 1.15
CA LEU A 157 1.27 0.67 1.32
C LEU A 157 1.14 1.39 2.65
N LEU A 158 -0.06 1.83 3.01
CA LEU A 158 -0.30 2.56 4.26
C LEU A 158 -0.01 1.68 5.48
N ALA A 159 -0.47 0.43 5.47
CA ALA A 159 -0.20 -0.52 6.54
C ALA A 159 1.30 -0.82 6.68
N ARG A 160 2.00 -1.09 5.58
CA ARG A 160 3.44 -1.42 5.57
C ARG A 160 4.33 -0.23 5.94
N SER A 161 3.90 0.99 5.67
CA SER A 161 4.63 2.21 6.03
C SER A 161 4.36 2.70 7.46
N GLY A 162 3.44 2.04 8.17
CA GLY A 162 3.12 2.30 9.58
C GLY A 162 2.14 3.45 9.80
N HIS A 163 1.29 3.77 8.82
CA HIS A 163 0.23 4.76 9.01
C HIS A 163 -0.88 4.19 9.91
N ASP A 164 -1.48 5.07 10.74
CA ASP A 164 -2.67 4.71 11.49
C ASP A 164 -3.89 4.63 10.55
N LEU A 165 -4.52 3.47 10.52
CA LEU A 165 -5.68 3.16 9.67
C LEU A 165 -6.99 3.09 10.47
N GLY A 166 -6.95 3.35 11.78
CA GLY A 166 -8.12 3.28 12.66
C GLY A 166 -9.27 4.15 12.18
N SER A 167 -8.95 5.32 11.63
CA SER A 167 -9.91 6.32 11.12
C SER A 167 -10.10 6.31 9.60
N VAL A 168 -9.37 5.48 8.86
CA VAL A 168 -9.45 5.46 7.39
C VAL A 168 -10.67 4.66 6.96
N ARG A 169 -11.68 5.36 6.43
CA ARG A 169 -12.93 4.77 5.95
C ARG A 169 -13.32 5.45 4.63
N PRO A 170 -13.91 4.71 3.69
CA PRO A 170 -14.55 5.33 2.54
C PRO A 170 -15.70 6.25 2.99
N PRO A 171 -16.15 7.18 2.13
CA PRO A 171 -17.25 8.10 2.42
C PRO A 171 -18.51 7.39 2.89
N ALA A 172 -19.36 8.13 3.62
CA ALA A 172 -20.56 7.56 4.25
C ALA A 172 -21.46 6.83 3.23
N GLY A 173 -21.93 5.63 3.60
CA GLY A 173 -22.72 4.76 2.71
C GLY A 173 -21.90 4.10 1.59
N GLY A 174 -20.57 4.22 1.65
CA GLY A 174 -19.62 3.65 0.70
C GLY A 174 -18.84 2.44 1.21
N ARG A 175 -18.30 1.65 0.28
CA ARG A 175 -17.28 0.64 0.56
C ARG A 175 -16.16 0.69 -0.48
N ALA A 176 -15.00 0.18 -0.08
CA ALA A 176 -13.81 0.07 -0.93
C ALA A 176 -13.41 -1.41 -1.06
N PRO A 177 -13.99 -2.17 -2.02
CA PRO A 177 -13.61 -3.57 -2.24
C PRO A 177 -12.10 -3.69 -2.44
N GLY A 178 -11.50 -4.75 -1.94
CA GLY A 178 -10.06 -5.02 -1.99
C GLY A 178 -9.22 -4.29 -0.94
N TRP A 179 -9.78 -3.35 -0.18
CA TRP A 179 -9.08 -2.69 0.92
C TRP A 179 -8.62 -3.70 1.98
N ASP A 180 -9.53 -4.55 2.46
CA ASP A 180 -9.21 -5.56 3.49
C ASP A 180 -8.18 -6.59 2.97
N ALA A 181 -8.23 -6.92 1.69
CA ALA A 181 -7.24 -7.80 1.07
C ALA A 181 -5.81 -7.25 1.18
N GLY A 182 -5.63 -5.94 0.97
CA GLY A 182 -4.32 -5.28 1.11
C GLY A 182 -3.83 -5.26 2.55
N LEU A 183 -4.73 -5.01 3.52
CA LEU A 183 -4.40 -5.08 4.95
C LEU A 183 -3.95 -6.48 5.38
N VAL A 184 -4.70 -7.50 5.00
CA VAL A 184 -4.39 -8.90 5.34
C VAL A 184 -3.03 -9.31 4.76
N VAL A 185 -2.75 -8.95 3.50
CA VAL A 185 -1.46 -9.25 2.87
C VAL A 185 -0.32 -8.46 3.54
N ALA A 186 -0.51 -7.18 3.85
CA ALA A 186 0.49 -6.37 4.54
C ALA A 186 0.88 -6.95 5.91
N MET A 187 -0.10 -7.44 6.68
CA MET A 187 0.16 -8.12 7.96
C MET A 187 0.98 -9.40 7.77
N ARG A 188 0.67 -10.22 6.76
CA ARG A 188 1.42 -11.45 6.46
C ARG A 188 2.87 -11.14 6.06
N ASP A 189 3.07 -10.11 5.24
CA ASP A 189 4.39 -9.67 4.83
C ASP A 189 5.18 -9.06 6.01
N GLY A 190 4.48 -8.48 6.99
CA GLY A 190 5.08 -7.93 8.21
C GLY A 190 5.50 -9.00 9.21
N GLY A 191 4.69 -10.05 9.36
CA GLY A 191 4.96 -11.18 10.25
C GLY A 191 6.05 -12.13 9.75
N ALA A 192 6.32 -12.15 8.44
CA ALA A 192 7.42 -12.93 7.86
C ALA A 192 8.81 -12.36 8.18
N GLY A 193 8.89 -11.13 8.72
CA GLY A 193 10.06 -10.58 9.38
C GLY A 193 9.91 -10.69 10.90
N GLY A 194 10.34 -11.81 11.49
CA GLY A 194 10.43 -11.98 12.95
C GLY A 194 11.29 -10.91 13.65
N PRO A 195 11.21 -10.80 14.99
CA PRO A 195 11.51 -9.59 15.75
C PRO A 195 12.95 -9.13 15.56
N VAL A 196 13.13 -7.82 15.34
CA VAL A 196 14.42 -7.13 15.52
C VAL A 196 14.92 -7.48 16.92
N GLY A 197 16.03 -8.21 16.96
CA GLY A 197 16.61 -8.72 18.18
C GLY A 197 16.76 -7.62 19.22
N ARG A 198 16.25 -7.87 20.43
CA ARG A 198 16.73 -7.22 21.65
C ARG A 198 18.25 -7.32 21.63
N GLY A 199 18.92 -6.17 21.58
CA GLY A 199 20.36 -6.10 21.84
C GLY A 199 20.69 -6.77 23.17
N PRO A 200 21.89 -7.35 23.32
CA PRO A 200 22.28 -7.99 24.57
C PRO A 200 22.25 -6.95 25.69
N SER A 201 21.32 -7.11 26.63
CA SER A 201 21.35 -6.41 27.91
C SER A 201 22.56 -6.87 28.68
N ALA A 202 23.33 -5.88 29.13
CA ALA A 202 24.42 -6.03 30.07
C ALA A 202 23.95 -6.72 31.36
N LEU A 203 24.58 -7.84 31.66
CA LEU A 203 24.75 -8.46 32.98
C LEU A 203 26.20 -8.96 32.95
N GLY A 204 27.09 -8.70 33.89
CA GLY A 204 27.09 -7.97 35.14
C GLY A 204 28.54 -8.01 35.61
N ALA A 205 28.94 -7.00 36.37
CA ALA A 205 30.25 -6.92 37.00
C ALA A 205 30.55 -8.16 37.86
N SER A 206 31.82 -8.62 37.84
CA SER A 206 32.68 -8.70 39.03
C SER A 206 33.82 -9.71 38.83
N HIS A 207 35.07 -9.25 38.70
CA HIS A 207 36.10 -9.57 39.68
C HIS A 207 37.34 -8.70 39.46
N VAL A 208 37.62 -7.92 40.50
CA VAL A 208 38.91 -7.31 40.80
C VAL A 208 39.76 -8.42 41.42
N ASP A 209 40.99 -8.62 40.95
CA ASP A 209 42.07 -8.87 41.89
C ASP A 209 43.40 -8.34 41.34
N ASP A 210 44.16 -7.75 42.25
CA ASP A 210 45.28 -6.84 42.04
C ASP A 210 46.57 -7.51 42.59
N GLN A 211 47.60 -7.58 41.72
CA GLN A 211 49.05 -7.64 42.03
C GLN A 211 49.67 -8.89 42.73
N PRO A 212 51.02 -9.02 42.84
CA PRO A 212 52.15 -8.38 42.13
C PRO A 212 53.16 -9.40 41.55
N GLY A 213 54.18 -8.90 40.83
CA GLY A 213 55.26 -9.70 40.26
C GLY A 213 56.22 -10.37 41.27
N ARG A 214 56.94 -11.39 40.78
CA ARG A 214 58.24 -11.83 41.33
C ARG A 214 59.13 -12.45 40.27
N GLU A 215 60.41 -12.19 40.48
CA GLU A 215 61.62 -12.44 39.69
C GLU A 215 61.93 -13.90 39.32
N GLN A 216 62.65 -14.03 38.18
CA GLN A 216 63.84 -14.85 37.89
C GLN A 216 63.95 -16.30 38.43
N ARG A 217 64.35 -17.26 37.55
CA ARG A 217 65.70 -17.91 37.51
C ARG A 217 65.70 -19.37 36.94
N ILE A 218 66.32 -19.53 35.74
CA ILE A 218 67.33 -20.55 35.31
C ILE A 218 66.98 -22.05 35.03
N ARG A 219 67.63 -22.56 33.95
CA ARG A 219 67.98 -23.96 33.50
C ARG A 219 66.83 -24.75 32.84
N ARG A 220 66.99 -25.39 31.68
CA ARG A 220 68.14 -25.99 30.98
C ARG A 220 68.15 -25.67 29.49
#